data_AF-A0A946WRQ3-F1
#
_entry.id   AF-A0A946WRQ3-F1
#
_cell.length_a   1.000
_cell.length_b   1.000
_cell.length_c   1.000
_cell.angle_alpha   90.00
_cell.angle_beta   90.00
_cell.angle_gamma   90.00
#
_symmetry.space_group_name_H-M   'P 1'
#
loop_
_entity.id
_entity.type
_entity.pdbx_description
1 polymer ?
#
loop_
_entity_poly.entity_id
_entity_poly.type
_entity_poly.pdbx_seq_one_letter_code
_entity_poly.pdbx_strand_id
1 'polypeptide(L)'
;GDDVLEKELKYYIAFRRMKNFVTVQCAPTKGSLYFYLNLNPDTVDLEKDFSSDLRRVGHQGTGDLELKILSMEDLEKAKPLIKRSFEEN
;
A
#
# COMPACT_ATOMS: atom_id res chain seq x y z
N GLY A 1 -13.74 -13.54 -2.92
CA GLY A 1 -13.34 -14.01 -1.58
C GLY A 1 -14.02 -13.10 -0.60
N ASP A 2 -14.98 -13.62 0.14
CA ASP A 2 -16.13 -12.91 0.71
C ASP A 2 -15.83 -11.95 1.88
N ASP A 3 -14.57 -11.78 2.28
CA ASP A 3 -14.18 -11.13 3.54
C ASP A 3 -13.43 -9.79 3.38
N VAL A 4 -13.39 -9.18 2.19
CA VAL A 4 -12.75 -7.86 2.02
C VAL A 4 -13.79 -6.75 2.12
N LEU A 5 -13.61 -5.87 3.10
CA LEU A 5 -14.36 -4.63 3.23
C LEU A 5 -13.54 -3.50 2.59
N GLU A 6 -14.13 -2.85 1.60
CA GLU A 6 -13.61 -1.62 1.02
C GLU A 6 -14.25 -0.41 1.69
N LYS A 7 -13.44 0.61 1.98
CA LYS A 7 -13.89 1.89 2.48
C LYS A 7 -13.32 2.99 1.62
N GLU A 8 -14.16 3.52 0.75
CA GLU A 8 -13.85 4.69 -0.07
C GLU A 8 -13.98 5.95 0.77
N LEU A 9 -12.94 6.77 0.75
CA LEU A 9 -12.88 8.08 1.39
C LEU A 9 -12.46 9.12 0.35
N LYS A 10 -12.63 10.40 0.69
CA LYS A 10 -12.43 11.52 -0.23
C LYS A 10 -11.05 11.56 -0.91
N TYR A 11 -10.01 11.00 -0.28
CA TYR A 11 -8.62 11.06 -0.76
C TYR A 11 -7.94 9.69 -0.85
N TYR A 12 -8.58 8.62 -0.38
CA TYR A 12 -7.99 7.28 -0.37
C TYR A 12 -9.05 6.20 -0.24
N ILE A 13 -8.69 4.98 -0.61
CA ILE A 13 -9.50 3.77 -0.46
C ILE A 13 -8.75 2.84 0.47
N ALA A 14 -9.39 2.42 1.56
CA ALA A 14 -8.83 1.46 2.50
C ALA A 14 -9.46 0.08 2.28
N PHE A 15 -8.63 -0.95 2.17
CA PHE A 15 -9.06 -2.33 2.06
C PHE A 15 -8.68 -3.08 3.34
N ARG A 16 -9.67 -3.69 3.97
CA ARG A 16 -9.50 -4.44 5.23
C ARG A 16 -10.15 -5.81 5.12
N ARG A 17 -9.56 -6.78 5.82
CA ARG A 17 -10.18 -8.09 6.06
C ARG A 17 -10.55 -8.19 7.53
N MET A 18 -9.62 -8.67 8.37
CA MET A 18 -9.67 -8.44 9.83
C MET A 18 -8.99 -7.12 10.19
N LYS A 19 -7.78 -6.89 9.63
CA LYS A 19 -7.05 -5.62 9.74
C LYS A 19 -6.95 -4.93 8.37
N ASN A 20 -6.59 -3.65 8.38
CA ASN A 20 -6.25 -2.92 7.15
C ASN A 20 -4.98 -3.52 6.55
N PHE A 21 -5.06 -4.03 5.33
CA PHE A 21 -3.91 -4.63 4.66
C PHE A 21 -3.37 -3.73 3.55
N VAL A 22 -4.22 -2.91 2.90
CA VAL A 22 -3.75 -1.91 1.94
C VAL A 22 -4.59 -0.65 1.98
N THR A 23 -3.92 0.49 1.88
CA THR A 23 -4.56 1.79 1.65
C THR A 23 -4.04 2.37 0.35
N VAL A 24 -4.94 2.66 -0.58
CA VAL A 24 -4.63 3.23 -1.88
C VAL A 24 -4.96 4.72 -1.84
N GLN A 25 -3.96 5.57 -2.06
CA GLN A 25 -4.10 7.01 -2.14
C GLN A 25 -3.79 7.48 -3.55
N CYS A 26 -4.75 8.17 -4.16
CA CYS A 26 -4.56 8.82 -5.45
C CYS A 26 -4.01 10.22 -5.20
N ALA A 27 -2.82 10.53 -5.73
CA ALA A 27 -2.24 11.87 -5.69
C ALA A 27 -2.30 12.49 -7.10
N PRO A 28 -3.46 13.02 -7.53
CA PRO A 28 -3.64 13.53 -8.89
C PRO A 28 -2.70 14.70 -9.22
N THR A 29 -2.32 15.51 -8.24
CA THR A 29 -1.36 16.61 -8.41
C THR A 29 0.07 16.14 -8.72
N LYS A 30 0.42 14.91 -8.33
CA LYS A 30 1.72 14.28 -8.63
C LYS A 30 1.65 13.29 -9.80
N GLY A 31 0.44 13.00 -10.30
CA GLY A 31 0.22 11.95 -11.30
C GLY A 31 0.68 10.56 -10.83
N SER A 32 0.56 10.27 -9.53
CA SER A 32 1.03 9.01 -8.94
C SER A 32 -0.03 8.39 -8.03
N LEU A 33 0.00 7.07 -7.94
CA LEU A 33 -0.76 6.27 -6.99
C LEU A 33 0.18 5.81 -5.86
N TYR A 34 -0.26 5.94 -4.62
CA TYR A 34 0.49 5.47 -3.44
C TYR A 34 -0.28 4.34 -2.78
N PHE A 35 0.41 3.25 -2.48
CA PHE A 35 -0.14 2.08 -1.81
C PHE A 35 0.61 1.94 -0.48
N TYR A 36 -0.13 2.00 0.62
CA TYR A 36 0.41 1.79 1.95
C TYR A 36 0.04 0.39 2.39
N LEU A 37 1.03 -0.47 2.57
CA LEU A 37 0.85 -1.88 2.94
C LEU A 37 1.19 -2.09 4.42
N ASN A 38 0.39 -2.93 5.09
CA ASN A 38 0.68 -3.36 6.44
C ASN A 38 1.67 -4.54 6.43
N LEU A 39 2.88 -4.26 5.95
CA LEU A 39 4.02 -5.16 5.87
C LEU A 39 5.25 -4.52 6.48
N ASN A 40 6.11 -5.36 7.07
CA ASN A 40 7.41 -4.90 7.56
C ASN A 40 8.36 -4.62 6.38
N PRO A 41 8.83 -3.36 6.19
CA PRO A 41 9.74 -3.02 5.11
C PRO A 41 11.10 -3.71 5.21
N ASP A 42 11.54 -4.21 6.38
CA ASP A 42 12.77 -5.03 6.49
C ASP A 42 12.67 -6.36 5.75
N THR A 43 11.44 -6.81 5.46
CA THR A 43 11.18 -8.09 4.79
C THR A 43 10.92 -7.93 3.29
N VAL A 44 11.11 -6.72 2.76
CA VAL A 44 10.91 -6.36 1.36
C VAL A 44 12.18 -5.69 0.86
N ASP A 45 12.59 -6.03 -0.35
CA ASP A 45 13.72 -5.35 -0.99
C ASP A 45 13.27 -3.95 -1.42
N LEU A 46 13.77 -2.92 -0.73
CA LEU A 46 13.35 -1.55 -0.97
C LEU A 46 14.02 -1.01 -2.24
N GLU A 47 13.24 -0.87 -3.30
CA GLU A 47 13.64 -0.24 -4.55
C GLU A 47 13.39 1.28 -4.50
N LYS A 48 14.43 2.06 -4.84
CA LYS A 48 14.34 3.52 -4.91
C LYS A 48 13.27 3.93 -5.95
N ASP A 49 12.49 4.96 -5.63
CA ASP A 49 11.40 5.50 -6.47
C ASP A 49 10.16 4.58 -6.63
N PHE A 50 10.22 3.33 -6.15
CA PHE A 50 9.10 2.40 -6.10
C PHE A 50 8.61 2.13 -4.68
N SER A 51 9.51 1.94 -3.72
CA SER A 51 9.15 1.57 -2.35
C SER A 51 9.90 2.40 -1.31
N SER A 52 9.27 2.65 -0.17
CA SER A 52 9.85 3.47 0.91
C SER A 52 9.40 3.00 2.29
N ASP A 53 10.32 3.02 3.25
CA ASP A 53 10.07 2.75 4.66
C ASP A 53 9.47 3.99 5.33
N LEU A 54 8.22 3.87 5.79
CA LEU A 54 7.49 4.95 6.46
C LEU A 54 7.54 4.89 7.99
N ARG A 55 8.18 3.88 8.59
CA ARG A 55 8.25 3.72 10.07
C ARG A 55 8.86 4.93 10.76
N ARG A 56 9.72 5.66 10.06
CA ARG A 56 10.45 6.82 10.58
C ARG A 56 9.81 8.16 10.23
N VAL A 57 8.84 8.18 9.33
CA VAL A 57 8.24 9.41 8.78
C VAL A 57 6.96 9.78 9.53
N GLY A 58 6.27 8.80 10.13
CA GLY A 58 5.06 8.99 10.92
C GLY A 58 3.88 9.45 10.06
N HIS A 59 3.01 8.51 9.65
CA HIS A 59 1.81 8.83 8.88
C HIS A 59 0.53 8.59 9.68
N GLN A 60 -0.55 9.27 9.28
CA GLN A 60 -1.89 9.04 9.81
C GLN A 60 -2.54 7.86 9.06
N GLY A 61 -2.12 6.63 9.38
CA GLY A 61 -2.65 5.40 8.78
C GLY A 61 -2.02 4.13 9.35
N THR A 62 -2.40 2.96 8.81
CA THR A 62 -1.81 1.66 9.15
C THR A 62 -1.04 1.15 7.94
N GLY A 63 0.27 1.01 8.06
CA GLY A 63 1.13 0.50 6.99
C GLY A 63 2.52 1.12 6.98
N ASP A 64 3.53 0.29 7.23
CA ASP A 64 4.93 0.72 7.36
C ASP A 64 5.67 0.80 6.01
N LEU A 65 5.08 0.22 4.96
CA LEU A 65 5.65 0.17 3.62
C LEU A 65 4.81 0.99 2.64
N GLU A 66 5.44 1.98 2.00
CA GLU A 66 4.87 2.73 0.88
C GLU A 66 5.32 2.11 -0.45
N LEU A 67 4.41 1.96 -1.39
CA LEU A 67 4.70 1.71 -2.80
C LEU A 67 4.15 2.84 -3.66
N LYS A 68 4.98 3.38 -4.54
CA LYS A 68 4.64 4.41 -5.51
C LYS A 68 4.46 3.77 -6.87
N ILE A 69 3.24 3.83 -7.39
CA ILE A 69 2.85 3.25 -8.67
C ILE A 69 2.75 4.40 -9.69
N LEU A 70 3.64 4.35 -10.68
CA LEU A 70 3.69 5.30 -11.80
C LEU A 70 3.32 4.63 -13.13
N SER A 71 3.57 3.32 -13.24
CA SER A 71 3.35 2.53 -14.45
C SER A 71 2.64 1.21 -14.16
N MET A 72 2.16 0.54 -15.21
CA MET A 72 1.59 -0.80 -15.08
C MET A 72 2.62 -1.84 -14.59
N GLU A 73 3.90 -1.65 -14.90
CA GLU A 73 4.98 -2.50 -14.38
C GLU A 73 5.13 -2.40 -12.86
N ASP A 74 5.02 -1.19 -12.30
CA ASP A 74 5.01 -0.99 -10.84
C ASP A 74 3.80 -1.69 -10.22
N LEU A 75 2.65 -1.65 -10.89
CA LEU A 75 1.46 -2.35 -10.43
C LEU A 75 1.66 -3.87 -10.43
N GLU A 76 2.28 -4.45 -11.47
CA GLU A 76 2.61 -5.88 -11.50
C GLU A 76 3.58 -6.26 -10.36
N LYS A 77 4.58 -5.41 -10.08
CA LYS A 77 5.50 -5.58 -8.93
C LYS A 77 4.79 -5.48 -7.58
N ALA A 78 3.77 -4.63 -7.47
CA ALA A 78 3.02 -4.43 -6.24
C ALA A 78 2.07 -5.59 -5.91
N LYS A 79 1.52 -6.29 -6.92
CA LYS A 79 0.60 -7.44 -6.72
C LYS A 79 1.10 -8.48 -5.70
N PRO A 80 2.32 -9.03 -5.80
CA PRO A 80 2.80 -10.01 -4.82
C PRO A 80 2.91 -9.42 -3.41
N LEU A 81 3.28 -8.15 -3.28
CA LEU A 81 3.35 -7.45 -1.98
C LEU A 81 1.96 -7.23 -1.38
N ILE A 82 0.98 -6.81 -2.20
CA ILE A 82 -0.41 -6.65 -1.76
C ILE A 82 -0.97 -8.00 -1.30
N LYS A 83 -0.73 -9.07 -2.08
CA LYS A 83 -1.17 -10.42 -1.72
C LYS A 83 -0.55 -10.86 -0.40
N ARG A 84 0.74 -10.65 -0.22
CA ARG A 84 1.43 -10.96 1.04
C ARG A 84 0.85 -10.16 2.21
N SER A 85 0.58 -8.87 2.01
CA SER A 85 -0.07 -8.05 3.03
C SER A 85 -1.46 -8.56 3.40
N PHE A 86 -2.21 -9.09 2.42
CA PHE A 86 -3.52 -9.71 2.64
C PHE A 86 -3.42 -11.06 3.38
N GLU A 87 -2.37 -11.85 3.13
CA GLU A 87 -2.17 -13.14 3.81
C GLU A 87 -1.70 -12.96 5.27
N GLU A 88 -0.99 -11.87 5.57
CA GLU A 88 -0.48 -11.55 6.91
C GLU A 88 -1.47 -10.76 7.81
N ASN A 89 -2.66 -10.34 7.30
CA ASN A 89 -3.62 -9.44 7.99
C ASN A 89 -5.11 -9.82 7.86
#